data_AF-A0A0J7KCI1-F1
#
_entry.id   AF-A0A0J7KCI1-F1
#
_cell.length_a   1.000
_cell.length_b   1.000
_cell.length_c   1.000
_cell.angle_alpha   90.00
_cell.angle_beta   90.00
_cell.angle_gamma   90.00
#
_symmetry.space_group_name_H-M   'P 1'
#
loop_
_entity.id
_entity.type
_entity.pdbx_description
1 polymer ?
#
loop_
_entity_poly.entity_id
_entity_poly.type
_entity_poly.pdbx_seq_one_letter_code
_entity_poly.pdbx_strand_id
1 'polypeptide(L)'
;MLLQRLQRRLAIRVIRGYRTTSAEAACVVSGSIPWELLAEARASMYQRRIALRQQGITPTPSAVKAERHQSRQLAIEKWKGRLANPRAGHRAVGAIQPILEDWLDRRHGRLTFRLVQVLTGYGCFGEYLHEKARREPTTECHYCDADRDTAQHTLEVCPAWAGQRRVLVDKIGIDLFLPVVVKAMTGNREMWRIMVSFCEVVISQKEAAEREREDDPSSAPVRRRRRGARRRAFARFP
;
A
#
# COMPACT_ATOMS: atom_id res chain seq x y z
N MET A 1 -14.20 9.20 -14.08
CA MET A 1 -13.71 9.92 -12.87
C MET A 1 -14.46 9.58 -11.57
N LEU A 2 -15.79 9.41 -11.57
CA LEU A 2 -16.54 9.18 -10.33
C LEU A 2 -16.26 7.80 -9.69
N LEU A 3 -16.25 6.74 -10.50
CA LEU A 3 -16.01 5.36 -10.08
C LEU A 3 -14.63 5.19 -9.42
N GLN A 4 -13.58 5.73 -10.04
CA GLN A 4 -12.21 5.68 -9.52
C GLN A 4 -12.06 6.43 -8.18
N ARG A 5 -12.74 7.58 -8.02
CA ARG A 5 -12.73 8.33 -6.74
C ARG A 5 -13.39 7.53 -5.62
N LEU A 6 -14.51 6.86 -5.91
CA LEU A 6 -15.19 6.00 -4.94
C LEU A 6 -14.34 4.79 -4.58
N GLN A 7 -13.83 4.06 -5.58
CA GLN A 7 -12.98 2.90 -5.37
C GLN A 7 -11.75 3.27 -4.55
N ARG A 8 -11.07 4.39 -4.87
CA ARG A 8 -9.92 4.87 -4.09
C ARG A 8 -10.27 5.04 -2.61
N ARG A 9 -11.41 5.66 -2.28
CA ARG A 9 -11.82 5.86 -0.88
C ARG A 9 -12.03 4.54 -0.14
N LEU A 10 -12.62 3.54 -0.81
CA LEU A 10 -12.82 2.22 -0.22
C LEU A 10 -11.50 1.46 -0.09
N ALA A 11 -10.67 1.46 -1.13
CA ALA A 11 -9.35 0.84 -1.13
C ALA A 11 -8.46 1.41 -0.01
N ILE A 12 -8.44 2.74 0.17
CA ILE A 12 -7.73 3.39 1.28
C ILE A 12 -8.23 2.87 2.64
N ARG A 13 -9.55 2.69 2.82
CA ARG A 13 -10.10 2.15 4.08
C ARG A 13 -9.70 0.69 4.30
N VAL A 14 -9.74 -0.13 3.25
CA VAL A 14 -9.35 -1.55 3.30
C VAL A 14 -7.90 -1.70 3.76
N ILE A 15 -6.99 -0.88 3.22
CA ILE A 15 -5.57 -0.91 3.58
C ILE A 15 -5.25 -0.06 4.81
N ARG A 16 -6.24 0.64 5.39
CA ARG A 16 -6.04 1.61 6.48
C ARG A 16 -5.03 2.71 6.12
N GLY A 17 -4.93 3.06 4.83
CA GLY A 17 -3.90 3.95 4.31
C GLY A 17 -4.18 5.43 4.54
N TYR A 18 -3.21 6.26 4.16
CA TYR A 18 -3.35 7.71 4.23
C TYR A 18 -4.34 8.22 3.18
N ARG A 19 -5.05 9.31 3.49
CA ARG A 19 -6.03 9.93 2.57
C ARG A 19 -5.41 10.43 1.26
N THR A 20 -4.10 10.70 1.29
CA THR A 20 -3.28 11.20 0.19
C THR A 20 -2.72 10.08 -0.68
N THR A 21 -2.92 8.80 -0.33
CA THR A 21 -2.49 7.66 -1.16
C THR A 21 -3.16 7.71 -2.54
N SER A 22 -2.38 7.54 -3.61
CA SER A 22 -2.88 7.55 -4.99
C SER A 22 -3.90 6.44 -5.24
N ALA A 23 -4.73 6.58 -6.28
CA ALA A 23 -5.68 5.52 -6.64
C ALA A 23 -4.96 4.22 -7.03
N GLU A 24 -3.86 4.33 -7.78
CA GLU A 24 -3.04 3.19 -8.21
C GLU A 24 -2.44 2.45 -7.01
N ALA A 25 -1.80 3.18 -6.08
CA ALA A 25 -1.25 2.58 -4.87
C ALA A 25 -2.33 1.98 -3.98
N ALA A 26 -3.47 2.66 -3.80
CA ALA A 26 -4.55 2.15 -2.97
C ALA A 26 -5.13 0.85 -3.55
N CYS A 27 -5.38 0.82 -4.86
CA CYS A 27 -5.89 -0.37 -5.55
C CYS A 27 -4.88 -1.52 -5.52
N VAL A 28 -3.60 -1.28 -5.84
CA VAL A 28 -2.59 -2.34 -5.88
C VAL A 28 -2.35 -2.95 -4.49
N VAL A 29 -2.20 -2.11 -3.46
CA VAL A 29 -1.99 -2.60 -2.08
C VAL A 29 -3.23 -3.32 -1.56
N SER A 30 -4.45 -2.84 -1.85
CA SER A 30 -5.69 -3.51 -1.45
C SER A 30 -5.98 -4.81 -2.19
N GLY A 31 -5.26 -5.10 -3.28
CA GLY A 31 -5.59 -6.20 -4.19
C GLY A 31 -6.89 -5.95 -4.97
N SER A 32 -7.26 -4.68 -5.19
CA SER A 32 -8.48 -4.30 -5.89
C SER A 32 -8.18 -3.97 -7.34
N ILE A 33 -8.58 -4.85 -8.27
CA ILE A 33 -8.55 -4.55 -9.70
C ILE A 33 -9.44 -3.32 -9.95
N PRO A 34 -8.98 -2.32 -10.73
CA PRO A 34 -9.77 -1.14 -11.08
C PRO A 34 -11.16 -1.54 -11.59
N TRP A 35 -12.20 -0.94 -11.02
CA TRP A 35 -13.58 -1.34 -11.28
C TRP A 35 -13.99 -1.12 -12.73
N GLU A 36 -13.39 -0.14 -13.41
CA GLU A 36 -13.60 0.07 -14.83
C GLU A 36 -13.12 -1.11 -15.68
N LEU A 37 -12.00 -1.75 -15.32
CA LEU A 37 -11.49 -2.93 -16.02
C LEU A 37 -12.38 -4.15 -15.79
N LEU A 38 -12.88 -4.30 -14.54
CA LEU A 38 -13.84 -5.35 -14.23
C LEU A 38 -15.20 -5.11 -14.89
N ALA A 39 -15.64 -3.86 -15.03
CA ALA A 39 -16.87 -3.49 -15.70
C ALA A 39 -16.77 -3.76 -17.21
N GLU A 40 -15.66 -3.39 -17.83
CA GLU A 40 -15.35 -3.70 -19.24
C GLU A 40 -15.39 -5.20 -19.48
N ALA A 41 -14.68 -5.99 -18.66
CA ALA A 41 -14.66 -7.45 -18.77
C ALA A 41 -16.07 -8.06 -18.64
N ARG A 42 -16.88 -7.57 -17.68
CA ARG A 42 -18.27 -8.02 -17.52
C ARG A 42 -19.17 -7.62 -18.70
N ALA A 43 -18.97 -6.44 -19.27
CA ALA A 43 -19.71 -6.01 -20.45
C ALA A 43 -19.40 -6.90 -21.65
N SER A 44 -18.12 -7.24 -21.89
CA SER A 44 -17.72 -8.16 -22.95
C SER A 44 -18.35 -9.55 -22.79
N MET A 45 -18.33 -10.11 -21.57
CA MET A 45 -19.00 -11.38 -21.28
C MET A 45 -20.51 -11.32 -21.54
N TYR A 46 -21.15 -10.21 -21.17
CA TYR A 46 -22.59 -10.03 -21.39
C TYR A 46 -22.94 -10.01 -22.88
N GLN A 47 -22.17 -9.27 -23.69
CA GLN A 47 -22.36 -9.23 -25.14
C GLN A 47 -22.17 -10.62 -25.78
N ARG A 48 -21.15 -11.36 -25.35
CA ARG A 48 -20.92 -12.74 -25.82
C ARG A 48 -22.10 -13.67 -25.49
N ARG A 49 -22.67 -13.54 -24.30
CA ARG A 49 -23.87 -14.31 -23.91
C ARG A 49 -25.10 -13.96 -24.76
N ILE A 50 -25.28 -12.69 -25.12
CA ILE A 50 -26.36 -12.29 -26.03
C ILE A 50 -26.16 -12.97 -27.39
N ALA A 51 -24.95 -12.91 -27.95
CA ALA A 51 -24.65 -13.52 -29.24
C ALA A 51 -24.89 -15.03 -29.26
N LEU A 52 -24.47 -15.75 -28.20
CA LEU A 52 -24.72 -17.20 -28.08
C LEU A 52 -26.21 -17.51 -27.99
N ARG A 53 -26.99 -16.71 -27.24
CA ARG A 53 -28.45 -16.87 -27.16
C ARG A 53 -29.15 -16.64 -28.50
N GLN A 54 -28.71 -15.66 -29.28
CA GLN A 54 -29.23 -15.42 -30.63
C GLN A 54 -28.97 -16.62 -31.57
N GLN A 55 -27.92 -17.39 -31.29
CA GLN A 55 -27.59 -18.63 -32.00
C GLN A 55 -28.26 -19.88 -31.39
N GLY A 56 -29.12 -19.72 -30.38
CA GLY A 56 -29.75 -20.85 -29.67
C GLY A 56 -28.79 -21.65 -28.77
N ILE A 57 -27.56 -21.18 -28.56
CA ILE A 57 -26.53 -21.88 -27.79
C ILE A 57 -26.62 -21.47 -26.31
N THR A 58 -26.79 -22.45 -25.44
CA THR A 58 -26.72 -22.26 -23.97
C THR A 58 -25.37 -22.74 -23.45
N PRO A 59 -24.52 -21.85 -22.91
CA PRO A 59 -23.22 -22.25 -22.36
C PRO A 59 -23.36 -23.17 -21.15
N THR A 60 -22.52 -24.19 -21.06
CA THR A 60 -22.45 -25.05 -19.87
C THR A 60 -21.93 -24.27 -18.65
N PRO A 61 -22.23 -24.72 -17.42
CA PRO A 61 -21.67 -24.11 -16.21
C PRO A 61 -20.13 -24.05 -16.20
N SER A 62 -19.47 -25.08 -16.74
CA SER A 62 -18.01 -25.13 -16.87
C SER A 62 -17.49 -24.07 -17.84
N ALA A 63 -18.12 -23.93 -19.02
CA ALA A 63 -17.77 -22.90 -20.00
C ALA A 63 -17.93 -21.49 -19.41
N VAL A 64 -19.01 -21.24 -18.66
CA VAL A 64 -19.22 -19.98 -17.93
C VAL A 64 -18.10 -19.70 -16.92
N LYS A 65 -17.66 -20.72 -16.17
CA LYS A 65 -16.58 -20.58 -15.19
C LYS A 65 -15.25 -20.27 -15.89
N ALA A 66 -14.93 -20.97 -16.97
CA ALA A 66 -13.73 -20.74 -17.78
C ALA A 66 -13.72 -19.31 -18.36
N GLU A 67 -14.85 -18.85 -18.90
CA GLU A 67 -15.01 -17.49 -19.43
C GLU A 67 -14.79 -16.42 -18.33
N ARG A 68 -15.34 -16.64 -17.12
CA ARG A 68 -15.13 -15.74 -15.98
C ARG A 68 -13.66 -15.67 -15.59
N HIS A 69 -12.98 -16.82 -15.55
CA HIS A 69 -11.56 -16.88 -15.26
C HIS A 69 -10.75 -16.12 -16.31
N GLN A 70 -10.98 -16.39 -17.60
CA GLN A 70 -10.30 -15.70 -18.71
C GLN A 70 -10.53 -14.18 -18.66
N SER A 71 -11.78 -13.75 -18.38
CA SER A 71 -12.13 -12.34 -18.27
C SER A 71 -11.43 -11.65 -17.11
N ARG A 72 -11.28 -12.35 -15.97
CA ARG A 72 -10.48 -11.87 -14.84
C ARG A 72 -9.01 -11.73 -15.22
N GLN A 73 -8.43 -12.73 -15.87
CA GLN A 73 -7.03 -12.70 -16.29
C GLN A 73 -6.76 -11.55 -17.26
N LEU A 74 -7.63 -11.32 -18.24
CA LEU A 74 -7.52 -10.18 -19.15
C LEU A 74 -7.58 -8.82 -18.41
N ALA A 75 -8.43 -8.70 -17.38
CA ALA A 75 -8.49 -7.49 -16.57
C ALA A 75 -7.21 -7.28 -15.74
N ILE A 76 -6.60 -8.37 -15.24
CA ILE A 76 -5.31 -8.32 -14.54
C ILE A 76 -4.19 -7.92 -15.50
N GLU A 77 -4.12 -8.50 -16.70
CA GLU A 77 -3.10 -8.15 -17.69
C GLU A 77 -3.20 -6.69 -18.12
N LYS A 78 -4.42 -6.20 -18.41
CA LYS A 78 -4.65 -4.76 -18.67
C LYS A 78 -4.19 -3.90 -17.49
N TRP A 79 -4.43 -4.34 -16.26
CA TRP A 79 -4.02 -3.60 -15.08
C TRP A 79 -2.50 -3.61 -14.91
N LYS A 80 -1.85 -4.76 -15.07
CA LYS A 80 -0.39 -4.95 -15.04
C LYS A 80 0.30 -4.04 -16.05
N GLY A 81 -0.26 -3.93 -17.26
CA GLY A 81 0.19 -3.00 -18.30
C GLY A 81 0.02 -1.52 -17.91
N ARG A 82 -1.11 -1.13 -17.30
CA ARG A 82 -1.28 0.23 -16.75
C ARG A 82 -0.28 0.55 -15.65
N LEU A 83 0.01 -0.43 -14.79
CA LEU A 83 0.94 -0.28 -13.68
C LEU A 83 2.41 -0.27 -14.11
N ALA A 84 2.74 -0.58 -15.36
CA ALA A 84 4.10 -0.48 -15.88
C ALA A 84 4.60 0.98 -15.92
N ASN A 85 3.67 1.94 -16.10
CA ASN A 85 3.95 3.37 -16.08
C ASN A 85 2.98 4.09 -15.11
N PRO A 86 3.14 3.90 -13.79
CA PRO A 86 2.22 4.48 -12.82
C PRO A 86 2.37 6.00 -12.77
N ARG A 87 1.28 6.72 -12.51
CA ARG A 87 1.32 8.17 -12.35
C ARG A 87 1.74 8.57 -10.94
N ALA A 88 1.44 7.75 -9.94
CA ALA A 88 1.79 8.01 -8.55
C ALA A 88 1.81 6.74 -7.71
N GLY A 89 2.56 6.78 -6.60
CA GLY A 89 2.68 5.62 -5.71
C GLY A 89 3.68 4.57 -6.22
N HIS A 90 4.70 5.04 -6.96
CA HIS A 90 5.77 4.26 -7.57
C HIS A 90 6.33 3.17 -6.65
N ARG A 91 6.54 3.46 -5.35
CA ARG A 91 7.07 2.48 -4.38
C ARG A 91 6.20 1.23 -4.28
N ALA A 92 4.92 1.40 -3.97
CA ALA A 92 4.00 0.27 -3.80
C ALA A 92 3.74 -0.44 -5.13
N VAL A 93 3.58 0.33 -6.21
CA VAL A 93 3.35 -0.23 -7.55
C VAL A 93 4.56 -1.03 -8.00
N GLY A 94 5.76 -0.48 -7.96
CA GLY A 94 6.98 -1.14 -8.41
C GLY A 94 7.31 -2.41 -7.62
N ALA A 95 6.92 -2.49 -6.34
CA ALA A 95 7.11 -3.70 -5.55
C ALA A 95 6.08 -4.81 -5.82
N ILE A 96 4.84 -4.45 -6.16
CA ILE A 96 3.74 -5.42 -6.29
C ILE A 96 3.47 -5.80 -7.75
N GLN A 97 3.61 -4.87 -8.70
CA GLN A 97 3.30 -5.08 -10.12
C GLN A 97 4.01 -6.31 -10.71
N PRO A 98 5.30 -6.61 -10.40
CA PRO A 98 5.97 -7.78 -10.94
C PRO A 98 5.34 -9.11 -10.51
N ILE A 99 4.64 -9.13 -9.38
CA ILE A 99 4.00 -10.32 -8.79
C ILE A 99 2.48 -10.13 -8.63
N LEU A 100 1.87 -9.30 -9.47
CA LEU A 100 0.50 -8.82 -9.27
C LEU A 100 -0.51 -9.96 -9.10
N GLU A 101 -0.41 -11.01 -9.91
CA GLU A 101 -1.30 -12.17 -9.85
C GLU A 101 -1.21 -12.89 -8.49
N ASP A 102 0.01 -13.24 -8.06
CA ASP A 102 0.25 -13.86 -6.75
C ASP A 102 -0.24 -12.97 -5.60
N TRP A 103 -0.01 -11.65 -5.71
CA TRP A 103 -0.48 -10.68 -4.72
C TRP A 103 -2.00 -10.61 -4.63
N LEU A 104 -2.71 -10.81 -5.76
CA LEU A 104 -4.18 -10.81 -5.81
C LEU A 104 -4.78 -12.13 -5.35
N ASP A 105 -4.08 -13.25 -5.60
CA ASP A 105 -4.60 -14.60 -5.35
C ASP A 105 -4.20 -15.15 -3.97
N ARG A 106 -3.29 -14.46 -3.26
CA ARG A 106 -2.85 -14.82 -1.90
C ARG A 106 -4.03 -15.03 -0.94
N ARG A 107 -3.91 -16.08 -0.12
CA ARG A 107 -4.94 -16.50 0.86
C ARG A 107 -4.59 -16.13 2.30
N HIS A 108 -3.45 -15.47 2.49
CA HIS A 108 -2.97 -14.95 3.77
C HIS A 108 -2.56 -13.49 3.64
N GLY A 109 -2.14 -12.92 4.76
CA GLY A 109 -1.50 -11.62 4.77
C GLY A 109 -2.46 -10.45 4.99
N ARG A 110 -2.96 -10.30 6.21
CA ARG A 110 -3.72 -9.11 6.57
C ARG A 110 -2.79 -7.90 6.55
N LEU A 111 -3.26 -6.81 5.97
CA LEU A 111 -2.55 -5.53 5.93
C LEU A 111 -2.77 -4.80 7.26
N THR A 112 -1.68 -4.48 7.95
CA THR A 112 -1.71 -3.59 9.11
C THR A 112 -1.41 -2.16 8.68
N PHE A 113 -1.75 -1.20 9.54
CA PHE A 113 -1.49 0.21 9.26
C PHE A 113 0.00 0.48 9.02
N ARG A 114 0.86 -0.11 9.86
CA ARG A 114 2.31 0.07 9.81
C ARG A 114 2.97 -0.66 8.65
N LEU A 115 2.48 -1.85 8.29
CA LEU A 115 2.91 -2.51 7.06
C LEU A 115 2.58 -1.62 5.84
N VAL A 116 1.38 -1.05 5.78
CA VAL A 116 0.96 -0.20 4.67
C VAL A 116 1.79 1.10 4.61
N GLN A 117 2.21 1.66 5.74
CA GLN A 117 3.19 2.75 5.77
C GLN A 117 4.48 2.35 5.03
N VAL A 118 5.08 1.21 5.38
CA VAL A 118 6.31 0.73 4.74
C VAL A 118 6.13 0.45 3.24
N LEU A 119 5.03 -0.21 2.86
CA LEU A 119 4.72 -0.52 1.46
C LEU A 119 4.54 0.74 0.61
N THR A 120 3.92 1.77 1.17
CA THR A 120 3.58 2.98 0.41
C THR A 120 4.62 4.10 0.54
N GLY A 121 5.46 4.06 1.56
CA GLY A 121 6.39 5.15 1.91
C GLY A 121 5.70 6.32 2.62
N TYR A 122 4.47 6.14 3.09
CA TYR A 122 3.72 7.15 3.83
C TYR A 122 3.93 6.95 5.33
N GLY A 123 3.89 8.02 6.11
CA GLY A 123 3.87 7.95 7.57
C GLY A 123 5.05 8.63 8.23
N CYS A 124 5.59 8.02 9.29
CA CYS A 124 6.59 8.62 10.17
C CYS A 124 8.03 8.62 9.59
N PHE A 125 8.16 8.78 8.27
CA PHE A 125 9.43 8.85 7.56
C PHE A 125 9.76 10.31 7.25
N GLY A 126 10.99 10.76 7.54
CA GLY A 126 11.44 12.15 7.32
C GLY A 126 11.15 12.66 5.91
N GLU A 127 11.39 11.85 4.87
CA GLU A 127 11.06 12.19 3.48
C GLU A 127 9.57 12.55 3.31
N TYR A 128 8.68 11.70 3.81
CA TYR A 128 7.24 11.92 3.71
C TYR A 128 6.79 13.11 4.57
N LEU A 129 7.28 13.20 5.80
CA LEU A 129 6.90 14.23 6.75
C LEU A 129 7.32 15.62 6.26
N HIS A 130 8.49 15.74 5.65
CA HIS A 130 8.98 16.99 5.07
C HIS A 130 8.24 17.33 3.76
N GLU A 131 8.33 16.47 2.75
CA GLU A 131 7.91 16.82 1.39
C GLU A 131 6.39 16.82 1.21
N LYS A 132 5.68 15.92 1.90
CA LYS A 132 4.24 15.69 1.67
C LYS A 132 3.40 16.20 2.82
N ALA A 133 3.73 15.83 4.06
CA ALA A 133 2.95 16.23 5.22
C ALA A 133 3.25 17.68 5.65
N ARG A 134 4.42 18.20 5.29
CA ARG A 134 4.95 19.50 5.71
C ARG A 134 4.91 19.65 7.24
N ARG A 135 5.49 18.66 7.92
CA ARG A 135 5.58 18.51 9.37
C ARG A 135 6.99 18.36 9.92
N GLU A 136 7.99 18.16 9.06
CA GLU A 136 9.41 18.13 9.45
C GLU A 136 10.19 19.17 8.62
N PRO A 137 11.26 19.78 9.18
CA PRO A 137 12.03 20.80 8.50
C PRO A 137 13.02 20.22 7.47
N THR A 138 13.44 18.97 7.65
CA THR A 138 14.40 18.28 6.77
C THR A 138 13.92 16.86 6.48
N THR A 139 14.54 16.20 5.48
CA THR A 139 14.30 14.79 5.17
C THR A 139 15.15 13.83 6.00
N GLU A 140 16.03 14.35 6.86
CA GLU A 140 17.06 13.59 7.56
C GLU A 140 16.48 12.55 8.51
N CYS A 141 17.26 11.50 8.75
CA CYS A 141 16.91 10.48 9.71
C CYS A 141 17.19 10.94 11.14
N HIS A 142 16.18 10.84 12.00
CA HIS A 142 16.34 11.14 13.43
C HIS A 142 17.11 10.07 14.22
N TYR A 143 17.52 8.99 13.56
CA TYR A 143 18.10 7.80 14.21
C TYR A 143 19.53 7.49 13.74
N CYS A 144 20.01 8.18 12.71
CA CYS A 144 21.37 8.05 12.18
C CYS A 144 21.67 9.24 11.24
N ASP A 145 22.92 9.37 10.81
CA ASP A 145 23.41 10.50 9.99
C ASP A 145 23.02 10.44 8.51
N ALA A 146 21.88 9.82 8.17
CA ALA A 146 21.42 9.70 6.79
C ALA A 146 20.58 10.92 6.41
N ASP A 147 20.90 11.54 5.26
CA ASP A 147 20.21 12.75 4.77
C ASP A 147 18.74 12.54 4.40
N ARG A 148 18.34 11.29 4.13
CA ARG A 148 16.98 10.93 3.69
C ARG A 148 16.44 9.70 4.42
N ASP A 149 15.53 9.94 5.37
CA ASP A 149 14.72 8.91 6.01
C ASP A 149 13.55 8.51 5.12
N THR A 150 13.81 7.50 4.28
CA THR A 150 12.80 6.82 3.49
C THR A 150 12.34 5.54 4.19
N ALA A 151 11.18 5.02 3.76
CA ALA A 151 10.77 3.68 4.17
C ALA A 151 11.78 2.58 3.78
N GLN A 152 12.52 2.76 2.67
CA GLN A 152 13.58 1.83 2.28
C GLN A 152 14.77 1.90 3.23
N HIS A 153 15.20 3.12 3.57
CA HIS A 153 16.27 3.34 4.53
C HIS A 153 15.95 2.68 5.88
N THR A 154 14.73 2.86 6.40
CA THR A 154 14.28 2.19 7.63
C THR A 154 14.30 0.66 7.50
N LEU A 155 13.83 0.13 6.36
CA LEU A 155 13.71 -1.31 6.10
C LEU A 155 15.05 -2.03 5.91
N GLU A 156 16.09 -1.34 5.44
CA GLU A 156 17.31 -2.00 4.95
C GLU A 156 18.60 -1.44 5.54
N VAL A 157 18.69 -0.13 5.76
CA VAL A 157 19.98 0.55 5.99
C VAL A 157 20.15 1.04 7.43
N CYS A 158 19.15 1.73 7.97
CA CYS A 158 19.26 2.51 9.22
C CYS A 158 19.85 1.69 10.39
N PRO A 159 21.02 2.03 10.93
CA PRO A 159 21.69 1.22 11.95
C PRO A 159 20.86 1.04 13.23
N ALA A 160 20.02 2.02 13.58
CA ALA A 160 19.16 1.97 14.76
C ALA A 160 18.18 0.77 14.76
N TRP A 161 17.82 0.25 13.58
CA TRP A 161 16.91 -0.89 13.46
C TRP A 161 17.60 -2.20 13.11
N ALA A 162 18.94 -2.27 13.18
CA ALA A 162 19.71 -3.46 12.80
C ALA A 162 19.33 -4.69 13.63
N GLY A 163 19.08 -4.51 14.94
CA GLY A 163 18.64 -5.60 15.82
C GLY A 163 17.30 -6.19 15.40
N GLN A 164 16.31 -5.35 15.11
CA GLN A 164 14.99 -5.77 14.65
C GLN A 164 15.04 -6.35 13.23
N ARG A 165 15.91 -5.81 12.36
CA ARG A 165 16.09 -6.32 10.99
C ARG A 165 16.74 -7.69 10.92
N ARG A 166 17.53 -8.10 11.92
CA ARG A 166 18.25 -9.39 11.90
C ARG A 166 17.32 -10.57 11.58
N VAL A 167 16.14 -10.60 12.18
CA VAL A 167 15.15 -11.67 11.92
C VAL A 167 14.65 -11.68 10.48
N LEU A 168 14.54 -10.51 9.84
CA LEU A 168 14.21 -10.42 8.41
C LEU A 168 15.37 -10.95 7.56
N VAL A 169 16.60 -10.51 7.86
CA VAL A 169 17.81 -10.92 7.13
C VAL A 169 18.03 -12.43 7.20
N ASP A 170 17.88 -13.03 8.38
CA ASP A 170 18.07 -14.47 8.58
C ASP A 170 17.06 -15.33 7.80
N LYS A 171 15.89 -14.76 7.45
CA LYS A 171 14.76 -15.50 6.87
C LYS A 171 14.51 -15.19 5.40
N ILE A 172 14.74 -13.94 4.98
CA ILE A 172 14.52 -13.45 3.62
C ILE A 172 15.86 -13.34 2.86
N GLY A 173 16.94 -13.04 3.57
CA GLY A 173 18.26 -12.75 3.01
C GLY A 173 18.70 -11.31 3.26
N ILE A 174 19.94 -11.02 2.86
CA ILE A 174 20.57 -9.70 3.06
C ILE A 174 19.88 -8.59 2.25
N ASP A 175 19.39 -8.94 1.04
CA ASP A 175 18.66 -8.00 0.18
C ASP A 175 17.23 -7.79 0.70
N LEU A 176 17.01 -6.65 1.34
CA LEU A 176 15.70 -6.23 1.84
C LEU A 176 15.06 -5.16 0.93
N PHE A 177 15.45 -5.12 -0.35
CA PHE A 177 14.76 -4.31 -1.33
C PHE A 177 13.28 -4.67 -1.38
N LEU A 178 12.41 -3.66 -1.41
CA LEU A 178 10.97 -3.87 -1.19
C LEU A 178 10.32 -4.94 -2.10
N PRO A 179 10.59 -5.02 -3.42
CA PRO A 179 10.07 -6.08 -4.28
C PRO A 179 10.49 -7.49 -3.85
N VAL A 180 11.72 -7.67 -3.35
CA VAL A 180 12.22 -8.97 -2.87
C VAL A 180 11.44 -9.40 -1.62
N VAL A 181 11.30 -8.50 -0.65
CA VAL A 181 10.53 -8.73 0.57
C VAL A 181 9.05 -9.00 0.25
N VAL A 182 8.46 -8.21 -0.64
CA VAL A 182 7.06 -8.35 -1.07
C VAL A 182 6.82 -9.70 -1.76
N LYS A 183 7.74 -10.16 -2.61
CA LYS A 183 7.69 -11.50 -3.20
C LYS A 183 7.77 -12.59 -2.14
N ALA A 184 8.72 -12.50 -1.21
CA ALA A 184 8.90 -13.48 -0.15
C ALA A 184 7.65 -13.59 0.76
N MET A 185 7.07 -12.47 1.19
CA MET A 185 5.90 -12.48 2.07
C MET A 185 4.62 -12.92 1.35
N THR A 186 4.49 -12.62 0.06
CA THR A 186 3.36 -13.10 -0.76
C THR A 186 3.35 -14.63 -0.83
N GLY A 187 4.52 -15.23 -1.08
CA GLY A 187 4.64 -16.69 -1.20
C GLY A 187 4.59 -17.45 0.13
N ASN A 188 4.90 -16.80 1.26
CA ASN A 188 5.06 -17.49 2.55
C ASN A 188 4.39 -16.75 3.72
N ARG A 189 3.45 -17.43 4.38
CA ARG A 189 2.71 -16.90 5.54
C ARG A 189 3.61 -16.56 6.73
N GLU A 190 4.66 -17.32 6.98
CA GLU A 190 5.64 -17.01 8.03
C GLU A 190 6.41 -15.75 7.69
N MET A 191 6.90 -15.60 6.46
CA MET A 191 7.59 -14.39 6.02
C MET A 191 6.70 -13.15 6.15
N TRP A 192 5.41 -13.29 5.84
CA TRP A 192 4.43 -12.23 6.09
C TRP A 192 4.33 -11.88 7.58
N ARG A 193 4.24 -12.87 8.47
CA ARG A 193 4.17 -12.63 9.92
C ARG A 193 5.40 -11.91 10.45
N ILE A 194 6.59 -12.31 10.00
CA ILE A 194 7.86 -11.68 10.40
C ILE A 194 7.91 -10.23 9.93
N MET A 195 7.55 -9.98 8.66
CA MET A 195 7.50 -8.62 8.13
C MET A 195 6.50 -7.72 8.84
N VAL A 196 5.32 -8.24 9.16
CA VAL A 196 4.34 -7.53 10.00
C VAL A 196 4.93 -7.24 11.37
N SER A 197 5.55 -8.22 12.04
CA SER A 197 6.14 -8.03 13.36
C SER A 197 7.22 -6.95 13.36
N PHE A 198 8.11 -6.96 12.37
CA PHE A 198 9.11 -5.90 12.17
C PHE A 198 8.45 -4.53 12.03
N CYS A 199 7.45 -4.41 11.15
CA CYS A 199 6.75 -3.15 10.94
C CYS A 199 6.03 -2.67 12.20
N GLU A 200 5.39 -3.56 12.95
CA GLU A 200 4.70 -3.18 14.20
C GLU A 200 5.69 -2.67 15.25
N VAL A 201 6.86 -3.30 15.40
CA VAL A 201 7.88 -2.88 16.37
C VAL A 201 8.57 -1.58 15.96
N VAL A 202 9.06 -1.49 14.73
CA VAL A 202 9.88 -0.35 14.29
C VAL A 202 9.03 0.89 14.04
N ILE A 203 7.92 0.74 13.32
CA ILE A 203 7.10 1.89 12.94
C ILE A 203 6.33 2.43 14.16
N SER A 204 5.96 1.60 15.13
CA SER A 204 5.34 2.12 16.36
C SER A 204 6.28 3.01 17.18
N GLN A 205 7.57 2.66 17.25
CA GLN A 205 8.60 3.49 17.89
C GLN A 205 8.83 4.78 17.11
N LYS A 206 8.93 4.71 15.78
CA LYS A 206 9.04 5.92 14.95
C LYS A 206 7.83 6.85 15.10
N GLU A 207 6.62 6.32 15.12
CA GLU A 207 5.40 7.08 15.38
C GLU A 207 5.39 7.69 16.80
N ALA A 208 5.92 6.98 17.80
CA ALA A 208 5.99 7.49 19.17
C ALA A 208 6.95 8.69 19.28
N ALA A 209 8.16 8.54 18.74
CA ALA A 209 9.13 9.63 18.70
C ALA A 209 8.64 10.83 17.87
N GLU A 210 7.92 10.59 16.75
CA GLU A 210 7.26 11.68 16.01
C GLU A 210 6.27 12.41 16.91
N ARG A 211 5.42 11.69 17.65
CA ARG A 211 4.43 12.30 18.55
C ARG A 211 5.09 13.10 19.67
N GLU A 212 6.20 12.63 20.23
CA GLU A 212 6.97 13.38 21.24
C GLU A 212 7.47 14.72 20.67
N ARG A 213 8.01 14.73 19.45
CA ARG A 213 8.43 15.97 18.77
C ARG A 213 7.26 16.90 18.42
N GLU A 214 6.08 16.35 18.13
CA GLU A 214 4.88 17.16 17.88
C GLU A 214 4.37 17.86 19.14
N ASP A 215 4.56 17.24 20.31
CA ASP A 215 4.05 17.70 21.60
C ASP A 215 5.09 18.55 22.37
N ASP A 216 6.37 18.54 21.96
CA ASP A 216 7.46 19.38 22.49
C ASP A 216 7.28 20.88 22.11
N PRO A 217 7.11 21.80 23.08
CA PRO A 217 6.96 23.22 22.83
C PRO A 217 8.16 23.89 22.16
N SER A 218 9.36 23.33 22.40
CA SER A 218 10.65 23.83 21.89
C SER A 218 10.96 23.36 20.47
N SER A 219 10.23 22.34 19.99
CA SER A 219 10.38 21.83 18.63
C SER A 219 9.92 22.83 17.56
N ALA A 220 10.47 22.64 16.35
CA ALA A 220 10.21 23.50 15.21
C ALA A 220 8.70 23.74 14.99
N PRO A 221 8.23 24.99 14.77
CA PRO A 221 6.80 25.29 14.68
C PRO A 221 6.04 24.46 13.63
N VAL A 222 6.73 24.01 12.58
CA VAL A 222 6.18 23.15 11.52
C VAL A 222 5.69 21.78 12.04
N ARG A 223 6.28 21.27 13.13
CA ARG A 223 5.93 19.99 13.78
C ARG A 223 4.65 20.07 14.60
N ARG A 224 4.28 21.27 15.06
CA ARG A 224 3.16 21.44 15.99
C ARG A 224 1.86 20.91 15.40
N ARG A 225 1.14 20.12 16.17
CA ARG A 225 -0.17 19.59 15.77
C ARG A 225 -1.11 20.73 15.38
N ARG A 226 -1.48 20.77 14.10
CA ARG A 226 -2.57 21.63 13.64
C ARG A 226 -3.87 21.17 14.31
N ARG A 227 -4.39 21.96 15.27
CA ARG A 227 -5.71 21.72 15.87
C ARG A 227 -6.77 21.72 14.75
N GLY A 228 -7.26 20.52 14.41
CA GLY A 228 -8.32 20.35 13.43
C GLY A 228 -9.61 21.04 13.88
N ALA A 229 -10.45 21.47 12.93
CA ALA A 229 -11.70 22.20 13.20
C ALA A 229 -12.58 21.52 14.27
N ARG A 230 -12.65 20.18 14.27
CA ARG A 230 -13.40 19.41 15.28
C ARG A 230 -12.93 19.59 16.73
N ARG A 231 -11.65 19.84 17.00
CA ARG A 231 -11.13 20.04 18.37
C ARG A 231 -11.18 21.51 18.82
N ARG A 232 -11.28 22.47 17.89
CA ARG A 232 -11.53 23.88 18.26
C ARG A 232 -12.91 24.07 18.89
N ALA A 233 -13.88 23.23 18.52
CA ALA A 233 -15.21 23.22 19.12
C ALA A 233 -15.21 22.70 20.57
N PHE A 234 -14.38 21.69 20.89
CA PHE A 234 -14.27 21.14 22.24
C PHE A 234 -13.36 21.94 23.18
N ALA A 235 -12.44 22.75 22.65
CA ALA A 235 -11.59 23.64 23.45
C ALA A 235 -12.28 24.99 23.80
N ARG A 236 -13.56 25.15 23.46
CA ARG A 236 -14.37 26.37 23.71
C ARG A 236 -15.32 26.24 24.90
N PHE A 237 -15.34 25.10 25.58
CA PHE A 237 -16.09 24.93 26.81
C PHE A 237 -15.08 24.73 27.95
N PRO A 238 -14.96 25.70 28.87
CA PRO A 238 -14.14 25.57 30.08
C PRO A 238 -14.67 24.48 31.01
#